data_AF-A0A923SI24-F1
#
_entry.id   AF-A0A923SI24-F1
#
_cell.length_a   1.000
_cell.length_b   1.000
_cell.length_c   1.000
_cell.angle_alpha   90.00
_cell.angle_beta   90.00
_cell.angle_gamma   90.00
#
_symmetry.space_group_name_H-M   'P 1'
#
loop_
_entity.id
_entity.type
_entity.pdbx_description
1 polymer ?
#
loop_
_entity_poly.entity_id
_entity_poly.type
_entity_poly.pdbx_seq_one_letter_code
_entity_poly.pdbx_strand_id
1 'polypeptide(L)' 'MYIIFLMIAVSITVAALFLGAFLWAVRSGQYDDDYTPAVRMLFDNESSSKAKQVPKEKKA' A
#
# COMPACT_ATOMS: atom_id res chain seq x y z
N MET A 1 -38.29 -8.96 -23.72
CA MET A 1 -37.19 -9.96 -23.74
C MET A 1 -35.80 -9.37 -23.95
N TYR A 2 -35.67 -8.11 -24.41
CA TYR A 2 -34.39 -7.40 -24.55
C TYR A 2 -33.72 -7.02 -23.22
N ILE A 3 -34.51 -6.73 -22.18
CA ILE A 3 -34.01 -6.27 -20.88
C ILE A 3 -33.02 -7.24 -20.23
N ILE A 4 -33.20 -8.55 -20.45
CA ILE A 4 -32.34 -9.60 -19.89
C ILE A 4 -30.93 -9.50 -20.47
N PHE A 5 -30.82 -9.31 -21.79
CA PHE A 5 -29.54 -9.15 -22.46
C PHE A 5 -28.82 -7.86 -22.02
N LEU A 6 -29.57 -6.77 -21.82
CA LEU A 6 -29.02 -5.52 -21.26
C LEU A 6 -28.47 -5.73 -19.84
N MET A 7 -29.23 -6.39 -18.97
CA MET A 7 -28.81 -6.68 -17.59
C MET A 7 -27.56 -7.56 -17.54
N ILE A 8 -27.46 -8.57 -18.40
CA ILE A 8 -26.28 -9.44 -18.50
C ILE A 8 -25.05 -8.62 -18.93
N ALA A 9 -25.19 -7.78 -19.97
CA ALA A 9 -24.09 -6.95 -20.44
C ALA A 9 -23.59 -5.97 -19.36
N VAL A 10 -24.51 -5.31 -18.65
CA VAL A 10 -24.17 -4.41 -17.54
C VAL A 10 -23.48 -5.17 -16.41
N SER A 11 -24.01 -6.32 -16.01
CA SER A 11 -23.44 -7.14 -14.94
C SER A 11 -22.01 -7.59 -15.25
N ILE A 12 -21.76 -8.10 -16.46
CA ILE A 12 -20.43 -8.53 -16.90
C ILE A 12 -19.48 -7.32 -16.96
N THR A 13 -19.94 -6.18 -17.46
CA THR A 13 -19.12 -4.96 -17.54
C THR A 13 -18.68 -4.51 -16.16
N VAL A 14 -19.61 -4.46 -15.19
CA VAL A 14 -19.30 -4.09 -13.81
C VAL A 14 -18.33 -5.09 -13.18
N ALA A 15 -18.55 -6.40 -13.36
CA ALA A 15 -17.65 -7.43 -12.85
C ALA A 15 -16.23 -7.30 -13.44
N ALA A 16 -16.11 -7.05 -14.74
CA ALA A 16 -14.82 -6.86 -15.40
C ALA A 16 -14.11 -5.58 -14.92
N LEU A 17 -14.85 -4.48 -14.72
CA LEU A 17 -14.29 -3.24 -14.16
C LEU A 17 -13.76 -3.45 -12.73
N PHE A 18 -14.54 -4.09 -11.87
CA PHE A 18 -14.12 -4.41 -10.51
C PHE A 18 -12.89 -5.32 -10.49
N LEU A 19 -12.87 -6.37 -11.31
CA LEU A 19 -11.74 -7.28 -11.42
C LEU A 19 -10.49 -6.55 -11.96
N GLY A 20 -10.64 -5.72 -12.98
CA GLY A 20 -9.54 -4.94 -13.55
C GLY A 20 -8.94 -3.95 -12.54
N ALA A 21 -9.80 -3.22 -11.81
CA ALA A 21 -9.37 -2.33 -10.74
C ALA A 21 -8.67 -3.09 -9.60
N PHE A 22 -9.19 -4.25 -9.21
CA PHE A 22 -8.59 -5.12 -8.21
C PHE A 22 -7.19 -5.59 -8.62
N LEU A 23 -7.04 -6.11 -9.84
CA LEU A 23 -5.74 -6.56 -10.35
C LEU A 23 -4.74 -5.40 -10.45
N TRP A 24 -5.19 -4.21 -10.84
CA TRP A 24 -4.36 -3.01 -10.86
C TRP A 24 -3.88 -2.62 -9.46
N ALA A 25 -4.78 -2.61 -8.46
CA ALA A 25 -4.44 -2.28 -7.07
C ALA A 25 -3.47 -3.28 -6.43
N VAL A 26 -3.63 -4.57 -6.70
CA VAL A 26 -2.69 -5.61 -6.26
C VAL A 26 -1.32 -5.40 -6.89
N ARG A 27 -1.29 -5.08 -8.19
CA ARG A 27 -0.02 -4.89 -8.92
C ARG A 27 0.66 -3.55 -8.63
N SER A 28 -0.10 -2.55 -8.15
CA SER A 28 0.44 -1.25 -7.75
C SER A 28 1.05 -1.24 -6.34
N GLY A 29 1.06 -2.38 -5.64
CA GLY A 29 1.63 -2.47 -4.29
C GLY A 29 0.80 -1.74 -3.23
N GLN A 30 -0.50 -1.51 -3.46
CA GLN A 30 -1.37 -0.85 -2.48
C GLN A 30 -1.43 -1.59 -1.14
N TYR A 31 -1.12 -2.89 -1.16
CA TYR A 31 -1.09 -3.77 0.01
C TYR A 31 0.33 -3.95 0.59
N ASP A 32 1.35 -3.26 0.06
CA ASP A 32 2.73 -3.41 0.55
C ASP A 32 2.98 -2.68 1.88
N ASP A 33 2.08 -1.76 2.28
CA ASP A 33 2.14 -1.05 3.57
C ASP A 33 1.36 -1.81 4.66
N ASP A 34 1.84 -3.02 4.98
CA ASP A 34 1.33 -3.84 6.09
C ASP A 34 1.82 -3.32 7.47
N TYR A 35 2.71 -2.33 7.48
CA TYR A 35 3.38 -1.84 8.68
C TYR A 35 2.72 -0.57 9.19
N THR A 36 1.72 -0.74 10.06
CA THR A 36 0.93 0.38 10.57
C THR A 36 1.80 1.53 11.13
N PRO A 37 1.38 2.79 10.90
CA PRO A 37 2.17 3.97 11.29
C PRO A 37 2.49 4.02 12.79
N ALA A 38 1.62 3.48 13.64
CA ALA A 38 1.85 3.41 15.08
C ALA A 38 3.07 2.54 15.46
N VAL A 39 3.26 1.42 14.78
CA VAL A 39 4.39 0.51 15.02
C VAL A 39 5.68 1.09 14.48
N ARG A 40 5.63 1.71 13.30
CA ARG A 40 6.77 2.45 12.72
C ARG A 40 7.27 3.56 13.67
N MET A 41 6.37 4.36 14.23
CA MET A 41 6.73 5.44 15.17
C MET A 41 7.36 4.93 16.47
N LEU A 42 7.00 3.73 16.92
CA LEU A 42 7.56 3.14 18.14
C LEU A 42 9.05 2.77 17.96
N PHE A 43 9.43 2.31 16.76
CA PHE A 43 10.80 1.86 16.45
C PHE A 43 11.66 2.94 15.78
N ASP A 44 11.07 3.97 15.15
CA ASP A 44 11.81 5.11 14.57
C ASP A 44 12.59 5.93 15.63
N ASN A 45 12.15 5.90 16.88
CA ASN A 45 12.84 6.55 18.01
C ASN A 45 14.05 5.74 18.53
N GLU A 46 14.17 4.45 18.20
CA GLU A 46 15.32 3.63 18.60
C GLU A 46 16.50 3.83 17.62
N SER A 47 16.21 3.91 16.32
CA SER A 47 17.22 4.02 15.26
C SER A 47 17.95 5.38 15.28
N SER A 48 17.25 6.46 15.62
CA SER A 48 17.81 7.81 15.73
C SER A 48 18.68 8.02 16.98
N SER A 49 18.59 7.13 17.97
CA SER A 49 19.50 7.09 19.13
C SER A 49 20.86 6.47 18.80
N LYS A 50 20.92 5.47 17.89
CA LYS A 50 22.19 4.85 17.48
C LYS A 50 23.03 5.71 16.52
N ALA A 51 22.39 6.53 15.68
CA ALA A 51 23.13 7.44 14.78
C ALA A 51 23.74 8.66 15.50
N LYS A 52 23.32 8.95 16.74
CA LYS A 52 23.84 10.06 17.55
C LYS A 52 25.01 9.69 18.46
N GLN A 53 25.45 8.43 18.46
CA GLN A 53 26.63 7.97 19.19
C GLN A 53 27.79 7.68 18.23
N VAL A 54 28.18 8.68 17.43
CA VAL A 54 29.57 8.74 16.93
C VAL A 54 30.30 9.74 17.81
N PRO A 55 31.29 9.31 18.63
CA PRO A 55 32.00 10.19 19.56
C PRO A 55 32.69 11.37 18.84
N LYS A 56 32.54 12.55 19.44
CA LYS A 56 33.40 13.72 19.18
C LYS A 56 34.88 13.36 19.42
N GLU A 57 35.75 14.11 18.75
CA GLU A 57 37.16 14.39 19.10
C GLU A 57 38.23 13.44 18.49
N LYS A 58 38.97 13.90 17.45
CA LYS A 58 40.27 14.59 17.55
C LYS A 58 40.92 14.74 16.15
N LYS A 59 41.77 15.77 15.99
CA LYS A 59 42.59 16.20 14.84
C LYS A 59 41.92 17.29 13.99
N ALA A 60 42.50 18.47 13.79
CA ALA A 60 43.83 19.01 14.07
C ALA A 60 43.72 20.51 14.37
#